data_AF-Q8S515-F1
#
_entry.id   AF-Q8S515-F1
#
_cell.length_a   1.000
_cell.length_b   1.000
_cell.length_c   1.000
_cell.angle_alpha   90.00
_cell.angle_beta   90.00
_cell.angle_gamma   90.00
#
_symmetry.space_group_name_H-M   'P 1'
#
loop_
_entity.id
_entity.type
_entity.pdbx_description
1 polymer ?
#
loop_
_entity_poly.entity_id
_entity_poly.type
_entity_poly.pdbx_seq_one_letter_code
_entity_poly.pdbx_strand_id
1 'polypeptide(L)'
;GGVGKTTVAKAVYNCIAYRFEGCSFLPNIKEKCNFSRDDELTKLQESLLQDILLIKMHRSISFSDEGSNVLRHRLRNKKVLIVLDDVW
;
A
#
# COMPACT_ATOMS: atom_id res chain seq x y z
N GLY A 1 -20.23 -6.18 -7.41
CA GLY A 1 -21.51 -5.53 -7.03
C GLY A 1 -21.56 -5.33 -5.53
N GLY A 2 -21.89 -4.11 -5.08
CA GLY A 2 -21.59 -3.57 -3.75
C GLY A 2 -22.53 -4.03 -2.62
N VAL A 3 -22.03 -4.96 -1.80
CA VAL A 3 -22.62 -5.37 -0.51
C VAL A 3 -21.99 -4.61 0.68
N GLY A 4 -21.19 -3.56 0.41
CA GLY A 4 -20.53 -2.76 1.45
C GLY A 4 -19.19 -3.30 1.96
N LYS A 5 -18.55 -4.27 1.27
CA LYS A 5 -17.25 -4.85 1.66
C LYS A 5 -16.17 -3.79 1.90
N THR A 6 -15.97 -2.90 0.93
CA THR A 6 -15.00 -1.80 1.00
C THR A 6 -15.30 -0.88 2.19
N THR A 7 -16.59 -0.59 2.45
CA THR A 7 -17.02 0.22 3.59
C THR A 7 -16.65 -0.43 4.92
N VAL A 8 -16.93 -1.72 5.08
CA VAL A 8 -16.60 -2.46 6.31
C VAL A 8 -15.09 -2.56 6.49
N ALA A 9 -14.33 -2.89 5.43
CA ALA A 9 -12.87 -2.95 5.48
C ALA A 9 -12.27 -1.60 5.90
N LYS A 10 -12.78 -0.50 5.36
CA LYS A 10 -12.32 0.85 5.70
C LYS A 10 -12.67 1.25 7.14
N ALA A 11 -13.86 0.87 7.63
CA ALA A 11 -14.24 1.09 9.03
C ALA A 11 -13.29 0.35 9.98
N VAL A 12 -13.05 -0.95 9.74
CA VAL A 12 -12.12 -1.75 10.54
C VAL A 12 -10.70 -1.18 10.48
N TYR A 13 -10.21 -0.83 9.29
CA TYR A 13 -8.90 -0.21 9.10
C TYR A 13 -8.75 1.03 9.99
N ASN A 14 -9.69 1.97 9.92
CA ASN A 14 -9.67 3.20 10.73
C ASN A 14 -9.68 2.89 12.24
N CYS A 15 -10.39 1.84 12.67
CA CYS A 15 -10.46 1.45 14.07
C CYS A 15 -9.20 0.78 14.60
N ILE A 16 -8.35 0.18 13.76
CA ILE A 16 -7.20 -0.62 14.25
C ILE A 16 -5.84 -0.12 13.77
N ALA A 17 -5.79 0.77 12.78
CA ALA A 17 -4.56 1.27 12.16
C ALA A 17 -3.56 1.84 13.19
N TYR A 18 -4.05 2.54 14.22
CA TYR A 18 -3.23 3.11 15.28
C TYR A 18 -2.44 2.07 16.11
N ARG A 19 -2.78 0.78 16.02
CA ARG A 19 -2.13 -0.33 16.74
C ARG A 19 -0.94 -0.92 15.97
N PHE A 20 -0.58 -0.31 14.85
CA PHE A 20 0.49 -0.73 13.95
C PHE A 20 1.50 0.41 13.79
N GLU A 21 2.76 0.06 13.56
CA GLU A 21 3.86 1.02 13.34
C GLU A 21 3.84 1.62 11.93
N GLY A 22 3.01 1.07 11.05
CA GLY A 22 2.72 1.61 9.73
C GLY A 22 1.45 0.97 9.18
N CYS A 23 0.69 1.74 8.40
CA CYS A 23 -0.57 1.27 7.84
C CYS A 23 -0.83 1.88 6.46
N SER A 24 -1.38 1.10 5.53
CA SER A 24 -1.81 1.60 4.22
C SER A 24 -3.11 0.93 3.78
N PHE A 25 -4.00 1.74 3.19
CA PHE A 25 -5.25 1.26 2.58
C PHE A 25 -5.19 1.57 1.09
N LEU A 26 -5.14 0.52 0.26
CA LEU A 26 -4.99 0.62 -1.18
C LEU A 26 -6.31 0.20 -1.86
N PRO A 27 -7.17 1.16 -2.27
CA PRO A 27 -8.40 0.87 -2.99
C PRO A 27 -8.17 0.60 -4.47
N ASN A 28 -9.12 -0.10 -5.08
CA ASN A 28 -9.19 -0.37 -6.52
C ASN A 28 -7.90 -1.00 -7.06
N ILE A 29 -7.29 -1.93 -6.30
CA ILE A 29 -6.09 -2.66 -6.74
C ILE A 29 -6.33 -3.29 -8.11
N LYS A 30 -7.54 -3.79 -8.25
CA LYS A 30 -8.06 -4.43 -9.43
C LYS A 30 -7.78 -3.60 -10.69
N GLU A 31 -8.37 -2.42 -10.71
CA GLU A 31 -8.21 -1.44 -11.78
C GLU A 31 -6.73 -1.06 -11.99
N LYS A 32 -5.99 -0.77 -10.92
CA LYS A 32 -4.58 -0.32 -11.00
C LYS A 32 -3.63 -1.36 -11.58
N CYS A 33 -3.84 -2.64 -11.28
CA CYS A 33 -3.01 -3.73 -11.80
C CYS A 33 -3.32 -4.05 -13.28
N ASN A 34 -4.58 -3.88 -13.71
CA ASN A 34 -4.97 -4.21 -15.09
C ASN A 34 -4.38 -3.24 -16.13
N PHE A 35 -4.05 -2.01 -15.74
CA PHE A 35 -3.50 -1.02 -16.66
C PHE A 35 -2.04 -1.29 -17.08
N SER A 36 -1.40 -2.35 -16.55
CA SER A 36 -0.17 -3.00 -17.09
C SER A 36 0.88 -2.05 -17.69
N ARG A 37 1.08 -0.89 -17.06
CA ARG A 37 2.25 -0.05 -17.25
C ARG A 37 3.02 -0.17 -15.96
N ASP A 38 4.31 -0.46 -16.03
CA ASP A 38 5.20 -0.55 -14.86
C ASP A 38 5.04 0.67 -13.93
N ASP A 39 4.62 1.81 -14.49
CA ASP A 39 4.24 3.04 -13.80
C ASP A 39 3.13 2.88 -12.73
N GLU A 40 2.07 2.08 -12.95
CA GLU A 40 0.96 1.96 -11.99
C GLU A 40 1.33 1.07 -10.80
N LEU A 41 2.08 0.00 -11.05
CA LEU A 41 2.63 -0.84 -9.98
C LEU A 41 3.67 -0.07 -9.16
N THR A 42 4.49 0.74 -9.83
CA THR A 42 5.43 1.67 -9.20
C THR A 42 4.71 2.65 -8.27
N LYS A 43 3.63 3.30 -8.72
CA LYS A 43 2.82 4.22 -7.90
C LYS A 43 2.21 3.53 -6.67
N LEU A 44 1.82 2.26 -6.79
CA LEU A 44 1.33 1.47 -5.65
C LEU A 44 2.44 1.23 -4.63
N GLN A 45 3.64 0.86 -5.07
CA GLN A 45 4.79 0.69 -4.19
C GLN A 45 5.21 2.01 -3.52
N GLU A 46 5.19 3.12 -4.26
CA GLU A 46 5.43 4.47 -3.75
C GLU A 46 4.42 4.85 -2.65
N SER A 47 3.12 4.63 -2.91
CA SER A 47 2.06 4.92 -1.95
C SER A 47 2.24 4.12 -0.66
N LEU A 48 2.55 2.83 -0.79
CA LEU A 48 2.79 1.94 0.34
C LEU A 48 3.99 2.40 1.19
N LEU A 49 5.08 2.83 0.54
CA LEU A 49 6.26 3.36 1.22
C LEU A 49 5.96 4.69 1.94
N GLN A 50 5.23 5.62 1.31
CA GLN A 50 4.86 6.89 1.93
C GLN A 50 3.98 6.68 3.16
N ASP A 51 2.97 5.82 3.04
CA ASP A 51 2.02 5.53 4.10
C ASP A 51 2.69 4.86 5.31
N ILE A 52 3.59 3.90 5.08
CA ILE A 52 4.21 3.12 6.16
C ILE A 52 5.46 3.80 6.73
N LEU A 53 6.23 4.50 5.92
CA LEU A 53 7.48 5.10 6.37
C LEU A 53 7.31 6.53 6.86
N LEU A 54 6.18 7.20 6.55
CA LEU A 54 5.95 8.62 6.82
C LEU A 54 7.08 9.54 6.27
N ILE A 55 7.92 9.01 5.39
CA ILE A 55 9.00 9.73 4.73
C ILE A 55 8.42 10.22 3.39
N LYS A 56 8.41 11.54 3.19
CA LYS A 56 8.31 12.10 1.83
C LYS A 56 9.54 11.64 1.05
N MET A 57 9.45 10.47 0.43
CA MET A 57 10.55 9.97 -0.39
C MET A 57 10.77 10.95 -1.54
N HIS A 58 11.97 11.51 -1.59
CA HIS A 58 12.42 12.27 -2.74
C HIS A 58 12.33 11.34 -3.96
N ARG A 59 11.73 11.82 -5.06
CA ARG A 59 11.38 11.09 -6.30
C ARG A 59 12.49 10.26 -6.99
N SER A 60 13.67 10.07 -6.40
CA SER A 60 14.85 9.55 -7.08
C SER A 60 15.21 8.10 -6.76
N ILE A 61 14.40 7.35 -6.02
CA ILE A 61 14.63 5.90 -5.91
C ILE A 61 13.99 5.26 -7.15
N SER A 62 14.79 4.68 -8.03
CA SER A 62 14.30 3.90 -9.17
C SER A 62 13.47 2.72 -8.66
N PHE A 63 12.17 2.71 -8.99
CA PHE A 63 11.20 1.74 -8.49
C PHE A 63 11.12 0.47 -9.35
N SER A 64 12.26 -0.03 -9.83
CA SER A 64 12.41 -1.44 -10.24
C SER A 64 12.73 -2.30 -9.00
N ASP A 65 13.31 -3.49 -9.16
CA ASP A 65 13.62 -4.48 -8.10
C ASP A 65 14.19 -3.87 -6.77
N GLU A 66 14.83 -2.70 -6.83
CA GLU A 66 15.27 -1.91 -5.66
C GLU A 66 14.14 -1.43 -4.75
N GLY A 67 12.98 -1.03 -5.27
CA GLY A 67 11.84 -0.57 -4.46
C GLY A 67 11.31 -1.66 -3.53
N SER A 68 11.23 -2.90 -4.04
CA SER A 68 10.82 -4.07 -3.24
C SER A 68 11.83 -4.42 -2.15
N ASN A 69 13.13 -4.28 -2.41
CA ASN A 69 14.18 -4.50 -1.42
C ASN A 69 14.19 -3.43 -0.33
N VAL A 70 13.99 -2.15 -0.70
CA VAL A 70 13.83 -1.05 0.25
C VAL A 70 12.61 -1.28 1.13
N LEU A 71 11.47 -1.65 0.54
CA LEU A 71 10.25 -1.98 1.29
C LEU A 71 10.53 -3.13 2.27
N ARG A 72 11.07 -4.26 1.80
CA ARG A 72 11.43 -5.40 2.65
C ARG A 72 12.34 -5.01 3.82
N HIS A 73 13.38 -4.23 3.56
CA HIS A 73 14.31 -3.79 4.59
C HIS A 73 13.63 -2.86 5.62
N ARG A 74 12.78 -1.94 5.16
CA ARG A 74 12.13 -0.95 6.03
C ARG A 74 10.94 -1.48 6.81
N LEU A 75 10.24 -2.47 6.28
CA LEU A 75 9.20 -3.23 6.97
C LEU A 75 9.76 -4.29 7.91
N ARG A 76 11.06 -4.62 7.80
CA ARG A 76 11.70 -5.63 8.63
C ARG A 76 11.52 -5.28 10.11
N ASN A 77 11.01 -6.25 10.87
CA ASN A 77 10.74 -6.15 12.31
C ASN A 77 9.70 -5.11 12.72
N LYS A 78 8.89 -4.59 11.79
CA LYS A 78 7.78 -3.69 12.09
C LYS A 78 6.44 -4.41 12.03
N LYS A 79 5.54 -4.08 12.94
CA LYS A 79 4.14 -4.49 12.89
C LYS A 79 3.37 -3.56 11.96
N VAL A 80 3.01 -4.03 10.77
CA VAL A 80 2.41 -3.22 9.71
C VAL A 80 1.04 -3.77 9.27
N LEU A 81 0.10 -2.88 8.98
CA LEU A 81 -1.24 -3.21 8.46
C LEU A 81 -1.38 -2.77 7.00
N ILE A 82 -1.64 -3.70 6.09
CA ILE A 82 -1.88 -3.39 4.68
C ILE A 82 -3.25 -3.94 4.29
N VAL A 83 -4.12 -3.10 3.76
CA VAL A 83 -5.43 -3.50 3.23
C VAL A 83 -5.42 -3.28 1.72
N LEU A 84 -5.55 -4.39 0.97
CA LEU A 84 -5.69 -4.40 -0.48
C LEU A 84 -7.18 -4.56 -0.80
N ASP A 85 -7.82 -3.48 -1.25
CA ASP A 85 -9.24 -3.48 -1.58
C ASP A 85 -9.46 -3.67 -3.08
N ASP A 86 -10.50 -4.45 -3.38
CA ASP A 86 -10.84 -4.93 -4.71
C ASP A 86 -9.65 -5.66 -5.36
N VAL A 87 -9.27 -6.82 -4.84
CA VAL A 87 -8.32 -7.72 -5.49
C VAL A 87 -9.09 -8.75 -6.32
N TRP A 88 -8.60 -9.05 -7.54
CA TRP A 88 -9.22 -10.00 -8.46
C TRP A 88 -9.05 -11.45 -8.03
#